data_AF-A0AAV9ANI3-F1
#
_entry.id   AF-A0AAV9ANI3-F1
#
_cell.length_a   1.000
_cell.length_b   1.000
_cell.length_c   1.000
_cell.angle_alpha   90.00
_cell.angle_beta   90.00
_cell.angle_gamma   90.00
#
_symmetry.space_group_name_H-M   'P 1'
#
loop_
_entity.id
_entity.type
_entity.pdbx_description
1 polymer ?
#
loop_
_entity_poly.entity_id
_entity_poly.type
_entity_poly.pdbx_seq_one_letter_code
_entity_poly.pdbx_strand_id
1 'polypeptide(L)'
;MSSSSSSSKTTPSLAFSTPVSLSDWLKPRLPTDSFSSWGVKPGTKTVSNLWLEISAGETSLNLSDLHHRPIRTVHVASVKIRHPKSPSRLLLESRQLLSDGTVRPRHRPLSEKMKPGETVAEAVDRAIKEELGFHSAEIVEGSYVMKVEEGDSVSYPGLPARYVLHMVDALVDGLPELEGEEEEFSTEEVGECGGVDGVFVKRHYWKWVDQGDNCGSS
;
A
#
# COMPACT_ATOMS: atom_id res chain seq x y z
N MET A 1 -23.13 29.76 -22.02
CA MET A 1 -22.08 28.73 -22.19
C MET A 1 -22.27 27.73 -21.07
N SER A 2 -22.88 26.59 -21.39
CA SER A 2 -23.27 25.58 -20.42
C SER A 2 -22.06 24.73 -20.04
N SER A 3 -21.68 24.77 -18.77
CA SER A 3 -20.64 23.90 -18.22
C SER A 3 -21.22 22.51 -18.00
N SER A 4 -20.79 21.55 -18.82
CA SER A 4 -21.10 20.13 -18.65
C SER A 4 -20.26 19.57 -17.51
N SER A 5 -20.87 19.39 -16.33
CA SER A 5 -20.30 18.59 -15.25
C SER A 5 -20.25 17.13 -15.70
N SER A 6 -19.05 16.62 -15.97
CA SER A 6 -18.83 15.22 -16.29
C SER A 6 -19.00 14.40 -15.00
N SER A 7 -20.19 13.80 -14.83
CA SER A 7 -20.46 12.86 -13.75
C SER A 7 -19.63 11.60 -14.00
N SER A 8 -18.62 11.35 -13.16
CA SER A 8 -17.89 10.08 -13.16
C SER A 8 -18.88 8.96 -12.86
N LYS A 9 -19.18 8.13 -13.86
CA LYS A 9 -19.95 6.90 -13.66
C LYS A 9 -19.11 5.95 -12.84
N THR A 10 -19.49 5.72 -11.59
CA THR A 10 -18.87 4.68 -10.75
C THR A 10 -19.20 3.32 -11.34
N THR A 11 -18.23 2.69 -12.01
CA THR A 11 -18.35 1.32 -12.51
C THR A 11 -18.57 0.39 -11.31
N PRO A 12 -19.58 -0.49 -11.32
CA PRO A 12 -19.83 -1.38 -10.19
C PRO A 12 -18.65 -2.34 -10.00
N SER A 13 -18.12 -2.38 -8.78
CA SER A 13 -17.06 -3.32 -8.39
C SER A 13 -17.57 -4.77 -8.48
N LEU A 14 -16.77 -5.65 -9.07
CA LEU A 14 -17.13 -7.06 -9.21
C LEU A 14 -17.02 -7.80 -7.86
N ALA A 15 -18.01 -8.65 -7.56
CA ALA A 15 -18.04 -9.50 -6.38
C ALA A 15 -18.03 -10.98 -6.78
N PHE A 16 -17.41 -11.82 -5.96
CA PHE A 16 -17.21 -13.25 -6.22
C PHE A 16 -17.54 -14.07 -4.97
N SER A 17 -18.34 -15.12 -5.10
CA SER A 17 -18.77 -15.94 -3.96
C SER A 17 -17.70 -16.92 -3.46
N THR A 18 -16.75 -17.30 -4.30
CA THR A 18 -15.67 -18.24 -3.97
C THR A 18 -14.36 -17.90 -4.69
N PRO A 19 -13.20 -18.36 -4.16
CA PRO A 19 -11.92 -18.26 -4.87
C PRO A 19 -11.95 -18.93 -6.25
N VAL A 20 -12.70 -20.02 -6.41
CA VAL A 20 -12.84 -20.74 -7.70
C VAL A 20 -13.54 -19.85 -8.72
N SER A 21 -14.66 -19.22 -8.35
CA SER A 21 -15.39 -18.32 -9.24
C SER A 21 -14.55 -17.12 -9.69
N LEU A 22 -13.70 -16.58 -8.81
CA LEU A 22 -12.74 -15.54 -9.15
C LEU A 22 -11.68 -16.06 -10.12
N SER A 23 -11.12 -17.25 -9.85
CA SER A 23 -10.12 -17.90 -10.72
C SER A 23 -10.66 -18.10 -12.13
N ASP A 24 -11.85 -18.69 -12.27
CA ASP A 24 -12.46 -18.96 -13.58
C ASP A 24 -12.79 -17.67 -14.34
N TRP A 25 -13.10 -16.59 -13.63
CA TRP A 25 -13.27 -15.28 -14.25
C TRP A 25 -11.94 -14.65 -14.70
N LEU A 26 -10.84 -14.84 -13.95
CA LEU A 26 -9.52 -14.29 -14.27
C LEU A 26 -8.78 -15.04 -15.38
N LYS A 27 -8.85 -16.37 -15.41
CA LYS A 27 -8.14 -17.23 -16.38
C LYS A 27 -8.23 -16.77 -17.83
N PRO A 28 -9.41 -16.47 -18.41
CA PRO A 28 -9.50 -16.04 -19.79
C PRO A 28 -9.08 -14.58 -20.02
N ARG A 29 -8.77 -13.81 -18.97
CA ARG A 29 -8.53 -12.36 -19.00
C ARG A 29 -7.09 -11.96 -18.68
N LEU A 30 -6.29 -12.88 -18.14
CA LEU A 30 -4.90 -12.64 -17.75
C LEU A 30 -3.94 -13.49 -18.59
N PRO A 31 -2.68 -13.05 -18.78
CA PRO A 31 -1.64 -13.88 -19.39
C PRO A 31 -1.41 -15.16 -18.57
N THR A 32 -1.48 -16.33 -19.21
CA THR A 32 -1.39 -17.64 -18.56
C THR A 32 -0.12 -17.81 -17.73
N ASP A 33 1.04 -17.41 -18.26
CA ASP A 33 2.33 -17.57 -17.57
C ASP A 33 2.40 -16.72 -16.30
N SER A 34 1.88 -15.49 -16.37
CA SER A 34 1.83 -14.59 -15.21
C SER A 34 0.85 -15.09 -14.16
N PHE A 35 -0.36 -15.51 -14.55
CA PHE A 35 -1.36 -16.01 -13.64
C PHE A 35 -0.94 -17.32 -12.96
N SER A 36 -0.27 -18.21 -13.68
CA SER A 36 0.25 -19.49 -13.13
C SER A 36 1.37 -19.29 -12.10
N SER A 37 2.00 -18.11 -12.07
CA SER A 37 3.06 -17.80 -11.11
C SER A 37 2.54 -17.46 -9.70
N TRP A 38 1.23 -17.19 -9.55
CA TRP A 38 0.62 -16.74 -8.31
C TRP A 38 0.66 -17.81 -7.22
N GLY A 39 1.29 -17.50 -6.09
CA GLY A 39 1.51 -18.45 -4.98
C GLY A 39 2.62 -19.46 -5.23
N VAL A 40 3.28 -19.42 -6.39
CA VAL A 40 4.41 -20.30 -6.75
C VAL A 40 5.71 -19.51 -6.72
N LYS A 41 5.73 -18.32 -7.34
CA LYS A 41 6.90 -17.45 -7.35
C LYS A 41 7.01 -16.70 -6.01
N PRO A 42 8.21 -16.63 -5.39
CA PRO A 42 8.41 -15.88 -4.15
C PRO A 42 7.86 -14.46 -4.22
N GLY A 43 7.10 -14.08 -3.20
CA GLY A 43 6.49 -12.75 -3.06
C GLY A 43 5.20 -12.51 -3.84
N THR A 44 4.72 -13.49 -4.61
CA THR A 44 3.37 -13.45 -5.20
C THR A 44 2.31 -13.99 -4.24
N LYS A 45 1.10 -13.47 -4.35
CA LYS A 45 -0.07 -13.90 -3.56
C LYS A 45 -0.92 -14.89 -4.37
N THR A 46 -1.72 -15.70 -3.69
CA THR A 46 -2.62 -16.68 -4.34
C THR A 46 -3.93 -16.02 -4.79
N VAL A 47 -4.71 -16.72 -5.64
CA VAL A 47 -6.09 -16.32 -5.96
C VAL A 47 -6.97 -16.23 -4.70
N SER A 48 -6.75 -17.11 -3.72
CA SER A 48 -7.46 -17.08 -2.44
C SER A 48 -7.17 -15.80 -1.66
N ASN A 49 -5.93 -15.30 -1.66
CA ASN A 49 -5.60 -14.02 -1.05
C ASN A 49 -6.34 -12.87 -1.75
N LEU A 50 -6.37 -12.84 -3.08
CA LEU A 50 -7.08 -11.79 -3.81
C LEU A 50 -8.58 -11.84 -3.52
N TRP A 51 -9.17 -13.03 -3.47
CA TRP A 51 -10.58 -13.21 -3.12
C TRP A 51 -10.88 -12.70 -1.71
N LEU A 52 -10.03 -13.00 -0.73
CA LEU A 52 -10.16 -12.46 0.64
C LEU A 52 -10.07 -10.93 0.66
N GLU A 53 -9.11 -10.34 -0.06
CA GLU A 53 -8.97 -8.88 -0.16
C GLU A 53 -10.21 -8.22 -0.79
N ILE A 54 -10.78 -8.83 -1.83
CA ILE A 54 -12.02 -8.34 -2.47
C ILE A 54 -13.22 -8.51 -1.54
N SER A 55 -13.33 -9.65 -0.87
CA SER A 55 -14.44 -9.94 0.05
C SER A 55 -14.42 -9.06 1.29
N ALA A 56 -13.22 -8.70 1.76
CA ALA A 56 -13.00 -7.74 2.84
C ALA A 56 -13.15 -6.28 2.37
N GLY A 57 -13.35 -6.02 1.07
CA GLY A 57 -13.50 -4.68 0.48
C GLY A 57 -12.21 -3.85 0.43
N GLU A 58 -11.07 -4.41 0.83
CA GLU A 58 -9.74 -3.78 0.76
C GLU A 58 -9.27 -3.55 -0.68
N THR A 59 -9.86 -4.28 -1.61
CA THR A 59 -9.51 -4.23 -3.03
C THR A 59 -10.76 -4.35 -3.85
N SER A 60 -10.87 -3.56 -4.92
CA SER A 60 -11.94 -3.73 -5.89
C SER A 60 -11.38 -4.17 -7.23
N LEU A 61 -12.14 -5.00 -7.94
CA LEU A 61 -11.80 -5.43 -9.29
C LEU A 61 -12.76 -4.78 -10.27
N ASN A 62 -12.19 -4.06 -11.23
CA ASN A 62 -12.91 -3.25 -12.19
C ASN A 62 -12.48 -3.67 -13.60
N LEU A 63 -13.31 -3.42 -14.61
CA LEU A 63 -12.91 -3.59 -16.00
C LEU A 63 -12.45 -2.25 -16.57
N SER A 64 -11.35 -2.26 -17.32
CA SER A 64 -10.90 -1.09 -18.07
C SER A 64 -11.84 -0.78 -19.22
N ASP A 65 -12.13 0.50 -19.44
CA ASP A 65 -13.08 0.93 -20.47
C ASP A 65 -12.60 0.60 -21.90
N LEU A 66 -11.29 0.65 -22.13
CA LEU A 66 -10.68 0.48 -23.46
C LEU A 66 -10.52 -0.97 -23.90
N HIS A 67 -10.37 -1.93 -22.97
CA HIS A 67 -10.02 -3.31 -23.32
C HIS A 67 -10.73 -4.39 -22.49
N HIS A 68 -11.67 -4.01 -21.61
CA HIS A 68 -12.32 -4.94 -20.68
C HIS A 68 -11.29 -5.81 -19.93
N ARG A 69 -10.11 -5.25 -19.64
CA ARG A 69 -9.08 -5.93 -18.86
C ARG A 69 -9.33 -5.67 -17.38
N PRO A 70 -9.12 -6.68 -16.53
CA PRO A 70 -9.24 -6.49 -15.09
C PRO A 70 -8.19 -5.51 -14.59
N ILE A 71 -8.63 -4.54 -13.79
CA ILE A 71 -7.79 -3.61 -13.05
C ILE A 71 -8.13 -3.76 -11.57
N ARG A 72 -7.10 -4.07 -10.78
CA ARG A 72 -7.18 -4.11 -9.32
C ARG A 72 -7.05 -2.70 -8.77
N THR A 73 -8.06 -2.16 -8.10
CA THR A 73 -7.98 -0.85 -7.47
C THR A 73 -7.80 -0.99 -5.97
N VAL A 74 -6.84 -0.25 -5.43
CA VAL A 74 -6.49 -0.25 -4.01
C VAL A 74 -6.34 1.18 -3.52
N HIS A 75 -6.96 1.48 -2.37
CA HIS A 75 -6.78 2.75 -1.68
C HIS A 75 -5.68 2.62 -0.64
N VAL A 76 -4.73 3.56 -0.65
CA VAL A 76 -3.55 3.52 0.21
C VAL A 76 -3.39 4.87 0.89
N ALA A 77 -3.30 4.89 2.22
CA ALA A 77 -2.88 6.05 2.97
C ALA A 77 -1.34 6.12 2.95
N SER A 78 -0.79 7.26 2.56
CA SER A 78 0.66 7.48 2.51
C SER A 78 1.02 8.67 3.40
N VAL A 79 1.86 8.45 4.40
CA VAL A 79 2.14 9.41 5.47
C VAL A 79 3.57 9.90 5.31
N LYS A 80 3.71 11.18 4.96
CA LYS A 80 5.00 11.87 4.94
C LYS A 80 5.29 12.43 6.32
N ILE A 81 5.99 11.63 7.12
CA ILE A 81 6.37 12.03 8.47
C ILE A 81 7.52 13.03 8.37
N ARG A 82 7.26 14.26 8.81
CA ARG A 82 8.21 15.37 8.79
C ARG A 82 9.11 15.32 10.03
N HIS A 83 10.40 15.61 9.86
CA HIS A 83 11.31 15.69 10.99
C HIS A 83 10.98 16.95 11.83
N PRO A 84 10.85 16.85 13.16
CA PRO A 84 10.36 17.94 14.01
C PRO A 84 11.27 19.17 14.00
N LYS A 85 12.59 18.97 13.86
CA LYS A 85 13.58 20.05 13.86
C LYS A 85 14.07 20.45 12.46
N SER A 86 13.76 19.67 11.44
CA SER A 86 14.35 19.79 10.10
C SER A 86 13.28 19.56 9.04
N PRO A 87 12.50 20.58 8.65
CA PRO A 87 11.33 20.40 7.77
C PRO A 87 11.67 19.87 6.37
N SER A 88 12.94 19.97 5.95
CA SER A 88 13.47 19.37 4.71
C SER A 88 13.68 17.87 4.80
N ARG A 89 13.63 17.26 6.00
CA ARG A 89 13.81 15.82 6.20
C ARG A 89 12.48 15.11 6.39
N LEU A 90 12.40 13.91 5.85
CA LEU A 90 11.23 13.04 5.91
C LEU A 90 11.63 11.60 6.23
N LEU A 91 10.77 10.90 6.96
CA LEU A 91 10.98 9.50 7.29
C LEU A 91 10.61 8.62 6.11
N LEU A 92 11.51 7.73 5.70
CA LEU A 92 11.25 6.69 4.72
C LEU A 92 11.46 5.31 5.30
N GLU A 93 10.59 4.40 4.88
CA GLU A 93 10.83 2.96 4.98
C GLU A 93 11.89 2.59 3.95
N SER A 94 13.09 2.24 4.41
CA SER A 94 14.20 1.86 3.53
C SER A 94 14.02 0.43 3.01
N ARG A 95 13.75 -0.52 3.93
CA ARG A 95 13.58 -1.94 3.65
C ARG A 95 12.71 -2.62 4.70
N GLN A 96 12.22 -3.80 4.36
CA GLN A 96 11.44 -4.68 5.21
C GLN A 96 12.12 -6.04 5.31
N LEU A 97 12.11 -6.64 6.50
CA LEU A 97 12.44 -8.04 6.71
C LEU A 97 11.14 -8.83 6.88
N LEU A 98 10.94 -9.83 6.04
CA LEU A 98 9.78 -10.70 6.10
C LEU A 98 10.00 -11.89 7.04
N SER A 99 8.91 -12.57 7.41
CA SER A 99 8.94 -13.76 8.27
C SER A 99 9.72 -14.94 7.67
N ASP A 100 9.84 -15.01 6.35
CA ASP A 100 10.65 -16.01 5.63
C ASP A 100 12.15 -15.64 5.52
N GLY A 101 12.56 -14.52 6.12
CA GLY A 101 13.92 -13.99 6.07
C GLY A 101 14.23 -13.15 4.83
N THR A 102 13.30 -13.01 3.88
CA THR A 102 13.48 -12.17 2.70
C THR A 102 13.56 -10.70 3.10
N VAL A 103 14.54 -9.99 2.54
CA VAL A 103 14.65 -8.53 2.67
C VAL A 103 14.14 -7.85 1.40
N ARG A 104 13.25 -6.87 1.55
CA ARG A 104 12.70 -6.09 0.43
C ARG A 104 13.02 -4.61 0.56
N PRO A 105 13.70 -3.98 -0.40
CA PRO A 105 13.83 -2.52 -0.43
C PRO A 105 12.47 -1.89 -0.72
N ARG A 106 12.16 -0.74 -0.09
CA ARG A 106 10.90 -0.01 -0.26
C ARG A 106 11.13 1.44 -0.68
N HIS A 107 12.05 2.15 -0.02
CA HIS A 107 12.43 3.54 -0.28
C HIS A 107 11.24 4.51 -0.45
N ARG A 108 10.23 4.38 0.41
CA ARG A 108 8.97 5.13 0.29
C ARG A 108 8.47 5.57 1.67
N PRO A 109 7.56 6.56 1.73
CA PRO A 109 6.92 6.94 2.98
C PRO A 109 6.13 5.78 3.58
N LEU A 110 5.81 5.85 4.88
CA LEU A 110 4.88 4.91 5.51
C LEU A 110 3.59 4.85 4.69
N SER A 111 3.20 3.64 4.29
CA SER A 111 2.18 3.45 3.27
C SER A 111 1.36 2.22 3.57
N GLU A 112 0.13 2.45 4.00
CA GLU A 112 -0.76 1.42 4.49
C GLU A 112 -2.05 1.34 3.68
N LYS A 113 -2.54 0.12 3.47
CA LYS A 113 -3.80 -0.08 2.73
C LYS A 113 -4.98 0.39 3.59
N MET A 114 -5.89 1.15 2.99
CA MET A 114 -7.09 1.59 3.69
C MET A 114 -8.13 0.47 3.78
N LYS A 115 -8.79 0.35 4.93
CA LYS A 115 -9.93 -0.55 5.13
C LYS A 115 -11.22 0.09 4.58
N PRO A 116 -12.26 -0.70 4.25
CA PRO A 116 -13.51 -0.14 3.75
C PRO A 116 -14.17 0.79 4.76
N GLY A 117 -14.56 1.98 4.32
CA GLY A 117 -15.22 2.98 5.16
C GLY A 117 -14.28 3.71 6.13
N GLU A 118 -13.00 3.35 6.17
CA GLU A 118 -11.99 4.03 6.98
C GLU A 118 -11.66 5.41 6.37
N THR A 119 -11.58 6.42 7.22
CA THR A 119 -11.08 7.75 6.83
C THR A 119 -9.56 7.72 6.68
N VAL A 120 -8.99 8.72 5.98
CA VAL A 120 -7.52 8.82 5.84
C VAL A 120 -6.85 8.96 7.22
N ALA A 121 -7.46 9.70 8.14
CA ALA A 121 -6.92 9.88 9.49
C ALA A 121 -6.92 8.57 10.30
N GLU A 122 -8.01 7.79 10.27
CA GLU A 122 -8.05 6.49 10.94
C GLU A 122 -7.01 5.52 10.37
N ALA A 123 -6.83 5.52 9.04
CA ALA A 123 -5.81 4.71 8.39
C ALA A 123 -4.38 5.13 8.78
N VAL A 124 -4.11 6.44 8.89
CA VAL A 124 -2.83 6.98 9.37
C VAL A 124 -2.55 6.57 10.81
N ASP A 125 -3.51 6.76 11.71
CA ASP A 125 -3.38 6.41 13.12
C ASP A 125 -3.11 4.93 13.31
N ARG A 126 -3.81 4.08 12.54
CA ARG A 126 -3.60 2.65 12.55
C ARG A 126 -2.21 2.27 12.03
N ALA A 127 -1.81 2.83 10.88
CA ALA A 127 -0.52 2.54 10.28
C ALA A 127 0.65 2.93 11.19
N ILE A 128 0.56 4.08 11.87
CA ILE A 128 1.59 4.52 12.83
C ILE A 128 1.64 3.56 14.02
N LYS A 129 0.49 3.15 14.57
CA LYS A 129 0.43 2.18 15.68
C LYS A 129 1.00 0.82 15.31
N GLU A 130 0.65 0.31 14.13
CA GLU A 130 1.06 -1.01 13.65
C GLU A 130 2.55 -1.04 13.26
N GLU A 131 3.01 -0.06 12.48
CA GLU A 131 4.37 -0.08 11.90
C GLU A 131 5.41 0.67 12.74
N LEU A 132 5.06 1.79 13.37
CA LEU A 132 5.99 2.60 14.17
C LEU A 132 5.86 2.37 15.68
N GLY A 133 4.85 1.62 16.12
CA GLY A 133 4.51 1.41 17.53
C GLY A 133 3.56 2.48 18.08
N PHE A 134 3.30 2.46 19.40
CA PHE A 134 2.29 3.30 20.06
C PHE A 134 2.67 4.79 20.18
N HIS A 135 2.91 5.45 19.05
CA HIS A 135 3.17 6.89 18.94
C HIS A 135 1.89 7.65 18.63
N SER A 136 1.84 8.92 19.04
CA SER A 136 0.79 9.86 18.66
C SER A 136 1.21 10.60 17.40
N ALA A 137 0.27 10.80 16.48
CA ALA A 137 0.49 11.54 15.25
C ALA A 137 -0.40 12.78 15.20
N GLU A 138 0.16 13.88 14.74
CA GLU A 138 -0.59 15.07 14.36
C GLU A 138 -0.54 15.22 12.85
N ILE A 139 -1.69 15.06 12.18
CA ILE A 139 -1.79 15.31 10.74
C ILE A 139 -1.78 16.81 10.49
N VAL A 140 -0.89 17.26 9.60
CA VAL A 140 -0.79 18.68 9.24
C VAL A 140 -2.03 19.08 8.46
N GLU A 141 -2.80 20.05 8.98
CA GLU A 141 -4.03 20.53 8.35
C GLU A 141 -3.74 21.09 6.94
N GLY A 142 -4.61 20.75 5.98
CA GLY A 142 -4.47 21.17 4.59
C GLY A 142 -3.37 20.46 3.78
N SER A 143 -2.65 19.49 4.35
CA SER A 143 -1.61 18.73 3.65
C SER A 143 -2.13 17.61 2.73
N TYR A 144 -3.44 17.31 2.78
CA TYR A 144 -4.02 16.21 2.04
C TYR A 144 -3.89 16.38 0.53
N VAL A 145 -3.32 15.37 -0.13
CA VAL A 145 -3.20 15.28 -1.58
C VAL A 145 -3.63 13.89 -2.04
N MET A 146 -4.47 13.83 -3.08
CA MET A 146 -4.84 12.57 -3.72
C MET A 146 -4.13 12.43 -5.07
N LYS A 147 -3.49 11.28 -5.29
CA LYS A 147 -2.86 10.92 -6.57
C LYS A 147 -3.29 9.53 -7.00
N VAL A 148 -3.52 9.35 -8.29
CA VAL A 148 -3.79 8.03 -8.87
C VAL A 148 -2.58 7.59 -9.68
N GLU A 149 -2.09 6.40 -9.42
CA GLU A 149 -1.00 5.76 -10.15
C GLU A 149 -1.46 4.41 -10.70
N GLU A 150 -1.09 4.10 -11.93
CA GLU A 150 -1.36 2.79 -12.53
C GLU A 150 -0.04 2.08 -12.82
N GLY A 151 0.02 0.78 -12.56
CA GLY A 151 1.22 -0.02 -12.76
C GLY A 151 0.99 -1.51 -12.57
N ASP A 152 2.04 -2.30 -12.68
CA ASP A 152 1.95 -3.74 -12.49
C ASP A 152 1.86 -4.11 -11.01
N SER A 153 0.98 -5.06 -10.68
CA SER A 153 0.91 -5.57 -9.31
C SER A 153 2.02 -6.59 -9.06
N VAL A 154 3.00 -6.24 -8.22
CA VAL A 154 4.08 -7.16 -7.81
C VAL A 154 3.52 -8.44 -7.17
N SER A 155 2.47 -8.31 -6.35
CA SER A 155 1.82 -9.46 -5.70
C SER A 155 1.00 -10.31 -6.66
N TYR A 156 0.53 -9.74 -7.77
CA TYR A 156 -0.34 -10.39 -8.74
C TYR A 156 0.16 -10.11 -10.17
N PRO A 157 1.30 -10.70 -10.59
CA PRO A 157 1.88 -10.45 -11.90
C PRO A 157 0.85 -10.65 -13.03
N GLY A 158 0.85 -9.74 -14.01
CA GLY A 158 -0.09 -9.76 -15.13
C GLY A 158 -1.46 -9.15 -14.84
N LEU A 159 -1.77 -8.82 -13.58
CA LEU A 159 -2.95 -8.04 -13.19
C LEU A 159 -2.54 -6.58 -12.93
N PRO A 160 -2.91 -5.64 -13.82
CA PRO A 160 -2.68 -4.22 -13.61
C PRO A 160 -3.36 -3.73 -12.32
N ALA A 161 -2.69 -2.81 -11.64
CA ALA A 161 -3.18 -2.18 -10.43
C ALA A 161 -3.31 -0.66 -10.61
N ARG A 162 -4.38 -0.11 -10.03
CA ARG A 162 -4.61 1.32 -9.84
C ARG A 162 -4.51 1.62 -8.35
N TYR A 163 -3.49 2.36 -7.96
CA TYR A 163 -3.29 2.81 -6.59
C TYR A 163 -3.87 4.23 -6.45
N VAL A 164 -4.89 4.36 -5.62
CA VAL A 164 -5.41 5.67 -5.19
C VAL A 164 -4.67 6.03 -3.91
N LEU A 165 -3.66 6.87 -4.04
CA LEU A 165 -2.79 7.30 -2.96
C LEU A 165 -3.40 8.54 -2.28
N HIS A 166 -3.75 8.38 -1.01
CA HIS A 166 -4.20 9.42 -0.10
C HIS A 166 -2.99 9.87 0.73
N MET A 167 -2.30 10.91 0.26
CA MET A 167 -1.09 11.43 0.90
C MET A 167 -1.43 12.51 1.92
N VAL A 168 -0.79 12.46 3.09
CA VAL A 168 -0.83 13.50 4.12
C VAL A 168 0.57 13.71 4.70
N ASP A 169 0.80 14.91 5.23
CA ASP A 169 1.98 15.18 6.06
C ASP A 169 1.60 15.01 7.54
N ALA A 170 2.51 14.44 8.34
CA ALA A 170 2.29 14.25 9.77
C ALA A 170 3.55 14.54 10.60
N LEU A 171 3.34 14.94 11.85
CA LEU A 171 4.34 15.00 12.90
C LEU A 171 4.09 13.84 13.87
N VAL A 172 5.13 13.11 14.22
CA VAL A 172 5.03 11.95 15.12
C VAL A 172 6.01 12.15 16.26
N ASP A 173 5.47 12.19 17.47
CA ASP A 173 6.27 12.38 18.68
C ASP A 173 6.94 11.06 19.10
N GLY A 174 8.13 11.17 19.69
CA GLY A 174 8.84 10.02 20.28
C GLY A 174 9.65 9.17 19.30
N LEU A 175 9.70 9.53 18.01
CA LEU A 175 10.56 8.86 17.06
C LEU A 175 12.05 9.15 17.32
N PRO A 176 12.95 8.19 17.07
CA PRO A 176 14.39 8.41 17.21
C PRO A 176 14.88 9.57 16.32
N GLU A 177 15.44 10.58 16.96
CA GLU A 177 16.18 11.67 16.30
C GLU A 177 17.61 11.18 16.04
N LEU A 178 17.77 10.34 15.01
CA LEU A 178 19.09 9.84 14.64
C LEU A 178 19.95 10.98 14.07
N GLU A 179 21.05 11.26 14.78
CA GLU A 179 22.10 12.20 14.40
C GLU A 179 23.45 11.46 14.37
N GLY A 180 24.31 11.72 13.38
CA GLY A 180 25.64 11.09 13.27
C GLY A 180 25.69 9.83 12.39
N GLU A 181 26.46 8.81 12.80
CA GLU A 181 26.70 7.57 12.02
C GLU A 181 25.53 6.56 12.08
N GLU A 182 24.54 6.79 12.95
CA GLU A 182 23.31 6.01 12.98
C GLU A 182 22.36 6.52 11.89
N GLU A 183 22.33 5.85 10.75
CA GLU A 183 21.50 6.27 9.61
C GLU A 183 20.06 5.73 9.68
N GLU A 184 19.79 4.74 10.54
CA GLU A 184 18.56 3.97 10.48
C GLU A 184 18.15 3.34 11.82
N PHE A 185 16.85 3.33 12.11
CA PHE A 185 16.25 2.58 13.21
C PHE A 185 15.29 1.52 12.68
N SER A 186 14.87 0.58 13.54
CA SER A 186 13.93 -0.47 13.13
C SER A 186 12.83 -0.68 14.15
N THR A 187 11.64 -1.00 13.66
CA THR A 187 10.46 -1.37 14.45
C THR A 187 9.99 -2.75 14.05
N GLU A 188 9.40 -3.48 14.99
CA GLU A 188 8.82 -4.80 14.73
C GLU A 188 7.30 -4.69 14.74
N GLU A 189 6.66 -5.28 13.73
CA GLU A 189 5.21 -5.44 13.74
C GLU A 189 4.86 -6.53 14.75
N VAL A 190 4.05 -6.19 15.75
CA VAL A 190 3.46 -7.19 16.65
C VAL A 190 2.28 -7.82 15.91
N GLY A 191 2.60 -8.72 14.97
CA GLY A 191 1.57 -9.50 14.30
C GLY A 191 0.82 -10.35 15.34
N GLU A 192 -0.51 -10.25 15.36
CA GLU A 192 -1.30 -11.33 15.95
C GLU A 192 -0.86 -12.61 15.27
N CYS A 193 -0.47 -13.60 16.07
CA CYS A 193 -0.05 -14.93 15.63
C CYS A 193 -1.28 -15.67 15.07
N GLY A 194 -1.81 -15.19 13.94
CA GLY A 194 -2.91 -15.80 13.20
C GLY A 194 -2.34 -16.87 12.29
N GLY A 195 -2.48 -18.13 12.72
CA GLY A 195 -1.89 -19.34 12.13
C GLY A 195 -2.32 -19.68 10.69
N VAL A 196 -2.02 -18.81 9.74
CA VAL A 196 -2.01 -19.10 8.31
C VAL A 196 -0.57 -18.95 7.82
N ASP A 197 -0.07 -19.93 7.06
CA ASP A 197 1.26 -19.98 6.41
C ASP A 197 1.45 -18.83 5.39
N GLY A 198 1.37 -17.58 5.86
CA GLY A 198 1.49 -16.37 5.09
C GLY A 198 2.80 -15.65 5.45
N VAL A 199 3.54 -15.24 4.43
CA VAL A 199 4.71 -14.36 4.62
C VAL A 199 4.19 -12.98 5.04
N PHE A 200 4.58 -12.52 6.23
CA PHE A 200 4.23 -11.21 6.80
C PHE A 200 5.49 -10.37 7.05
N VAL A 201 5.34 -9.07 7.29
CA VAL A 201 6.48 -8.20 7.61
C VAL A 201 6.83 -8.39 9.08
N LYS A 202 8.07 -8.79 9.36
CA LYS A 202 8.54 -8.96 10.73
C LYS A 202 9.13 -7.68 11.28
N ARG A 203 9.83 -6.92 10.43
CA ARG A 203 10.57 -5.73 10.83
C ARG A 203 10.63 -4.71 9.71
N HIS A 204 10.46 -3.45 10.09
CA HIS A 204 10.59 -2.28 9.23
C HIS A 204 11.86 -1.55 9.58
N TYR A 205 12.54 -1.02 8.57
CA TYR A 205 13.75 -0.23 8.73
C TYR A 205 13.48 1.18 8.22
N TRP A 206 13.81 2.17 9.03
CA TRP A 206 13.41 3.56 8.87
C TRP A 206 14.59 4.49 8.90
N LYS A 207 14.64 5.42 7.94
CA LYS A 207 15.69 6.43 7.87
C LYS A 207 15.12 7.80 7.55
N TRP A 208 15.77 8.82 8.10
CA TRP A 208 15.50 10.22 7.82
C TRP A 208 16.31 10.68 6.61
N VAL A 209 15.64 11.07 5.52
CA VAL A 209 16.29 11.56 4.29
C VAL A 209 15.94 13.00 4.00
N ASP A 210 16.82 13.71 3.30
CA ASP A 210 16.51 15.04 2.78
C ASP A 210 15.58 14.96 1.56
N GLN A 211 14.60 15.86 1.50
CA GLN A 211 13.58 15.92 0.45
C GLN A 211 14.19 16.14 -0.95
N GLY A 212 15.42 16.66 -1.03
CA GLY A 212 16.18 16.85 -2.27
C GLY A 212 16.77 15.57 -2.86
N ASP A 213 16.95 14.51 -2.07
CA ASP A 213 17.56 13.26 -2.53
C ASP A 213 16.57 12.32 -3.22
N ASN A 214 15.26 12.66 -3.20
CA ASN A 214 14.20 11.79 -3.72
C ASN A 214 13.65 12.22 -5.09
N CYS A 215 14.43 12.90 -5.93
CA CYS A 215 14.08 13.06 -7.34
C CYS A 215 14.43 11.77 -8.13
N GLY A 216 13.89 10.63 -7.69
CA GLY A 216 13.89 9.38 -8.42
C GLY A 216 12.60 9.26 -9.21
N SER A 217 12.58 9.83 -10.41
CA SER A 217 11.58 9.49 -11.42
C SER A 217 11.78 8.04 -11.85
N SER A 218 10.78 7.17 -11.71
CA SER A 218 10.52 5.97 -12.52
C SER A 218 9.20 5.34 -12.11
#